data_AF-A0A1Z5SGG4-F1
#
_entry.id   AF-A0A1Z5SGG4-F1
#
_cell.length_a   1.000
_cell.length_b   1.000
_cell.length_c   1.000
_cell.angle_alpha   90.00
_cell.angle_beta   90.00
_cell.angle_gamma   90.00
#
_symmetry.space_group_name_H-M   'P 1'
#
loop_
_entity.id
_entity.type
_entity.pdbx_description
1 polymer ?
#
loop_
_entity_poly.entity_id
_entity_poly.type
_entity_poly.pdbx_seq_one_letter_code
_entity_poly.pdbx_strand_id
1 'polypeptide(L)'
;MCRWLYSALLLCLMNIDSLAIDAVVSYRVFYIYQNNAYAPYVEVYWQIDANTLNYKTIDSNTYQASVKTYITITDSAGNLIKKDAYILQTPPVVSMPRATSQRIIEIQRYMLQSGKHSVAIQMEDAQNKTNTFSYTYSVQTALQTDKLFYTLPQLLDTVYKSNVQDMFAKNGNIQIPLCADFLDEDRKYLTYYAELAAHPSAGYKHTKLKQQVYISKKPLEGVVYKLQKTDSIDADEITPVYGKLPIESLPTGNYYLNIVLTDNDKIVANSSLFFQRINSKPKVDTSNLIASDSLTSQMQVFDLSSTFVSKYSMAQLKAILKMIKPICNEVEVITVDNFLARPDDTYIRYFIYNFWKRRSALKPKEEWEKYTQLIKEVNKMFGVSGIPGYETERGIIYIKYGKPDEMVGVSNEQGTEPYEIWTYNTLPHQNTGGMLLFYRPGFMTGDFRVLHSNIRGEMRNPQWRQILYKTGRPNNGANARAEQYFPGNK
;
A
#
# COMPACT_ATOMS: atom_id res chain seq x y z
N MET A 1 -20.61 60.88 29.38
CA MET A 1 -19.29 60.39 28.93
C MET A 1 -19.35 58.87 29.00
N CYS A 2 -19.82 58.17 27.97
CA CYS A 2 -19.18 57.86 26.67
C CYS A 2 -18.06 56.81 26.83
N ARG A 3 -18.16 55.74 25.99
CA ARG A 3 -17.07 54.89 25.42
C ARG A 3 -16.55 53.71 26.29
N TRP A 4 -16.44 52.42 25.91
CA TRP A 4 -16.44 51.62 24.64
C TRP A 4 -16.92 50.17 24.96
N LEU A 5 -17.89 49.56 24.25
CA LEU A 5 -17.75 48.70 23.04
C LEU A 5 -16.72 47.55 23.14
N TYR A 6 -17.18 46.34 23.49
CA TYR A 6 -16.62 45.09 22.99
C TYR A 6 -17.74 44.18 22.49
N SER A 7 -17.92 44.20 21.18
CA SER A 7 -18.80 43.32 20.42
C SER A 7 -18.27 41.88 20.50
N ALA A 8 -19.06 40.98 21.07
CA ALA A 8 -18.82 39.55 20.98
C ALA A 8 -19.16 39.08 19.55
N LEU A 9 -18.14 39.01 18.69
CA LEU A 9 -18.26 38.40 17.37
C LEU A 9 -18.20 36.87 17.54
N LEU A 10 -19.36 36.25 17.71
CA LEU A 10 -19.51 34.80 17.70
C LEU A 10 -19.39 34.33 16.23
N LEU A 11 -18.15 34.07 15.79
CA LEU A 11 -17.89 33.39 14.51
C LEU A 11 -18.31 31.93 14.67
N CYS A 12 -19.56 31.63 14.29
CA CYS A 12 -19.97 30.28 13.95
C CYS A 12 -19.08 29.79 12.79
N LEU A 13 -18.06 28.99 13.13
CA LEU A 13 -17.38 28.13 12.17
C LEU A 13 -18.38 27.03 11.76
N MET A 14 -19.29 27.36 10.85
CA MET A 14 -19.91 26.35 10.03
C MET A 14 -18.79 25.71 9.20
N ASN A 15 -18.44 24.46 9.52
CA ASN A 15 -17.72 23.64 8.57
C ASN A 15 -18.62 23.53 7.34
N ILE A 16 -18.33 24.35 6.33
CA ILE A 16 -18.88 24.14 5.00
C ILE A 16 -18.06 22.97 4.47
N ASP A 17 -18.58 21.76 4.64
CA ASP A 17 -18.09 20.60 3.92
C ASP A 17 -18.39 20.87 2.44
N SER A 18 -17.42 21.44 1.74
CA SER A 18 -17.43 21.56 0.30
C SER A 18 -17.26 20.16 -0.27
N LEU A 19 -18.38 19.45 -0.47
CA LEU A 19 -18.41 18.22 -1.26
C LEU A 19 -17.98 18.59 -2.69
N ALA A 20 -16.77 18.16 -3.04
CA ALA A 20 -16.22 18.24 -4.39
C ALA A 20 -16.56 16.96 -5.16
N ILE A 21 -16.55 17.02 -6.49
CA ILE A 21 -16.75 15.85 -7.34
C ILE A 21 -15.63 14.87 -6.98
N ASP A 22 -15.99 13.66 -6.57
CA ASP A 22 -15.01 12.60 -6.37
C ASP A 22 -14.91 11.79 -7.66
N ALA A 23 -13.71 11.74 -8.22
CA ALA A 23 -13.43 11.05 -9.46
C ALA A 23 -12.03 10.42 -9.42
N VAL A 24 -11.93 9.24 -10.02
CA VAL A 24 -10.66 8.54 -10.20
C VAL A 24 -10.32 8.54 -11.68
N VAL A 25 -9.18 9.13 -12.03
CA VAL A 25 -8.68 9.25 -13.40
C VAL A 25 -7.51 8.30 -13.60
N SER A 26 -7.49 7.60 -14.73
CA SER A 26 -6.37 6.77 -15.16
C SER A 26 -6.19 6.86 -16.67
N TYR A 27 -5.09 6.30 -17.15
CA TYR A 27 -4.76 6.31 -18.56
C TYR A 27 -3.93 5.09 -18.95
N ARG A 28 -3.92 4.81 -20.26
CA ARG A 28 -3.05 3.83 -20.90
C ARG A 28 -2.55 4.35 -22.23
N VAL A 29 -1.34 3.94 -22.61
CA VAL A 29 -0.75 4.23 -23.92
C VAL A 29 -0.84 2.97 -24.76
N PHE A 30 -1.43 3.11 -25.93
CA PHE A 30 -1.58 2.06 -26.92
C PHE A 30 -1.02 2.53 -28.25
N TYR A 31 -1.00 1.65 -29.24
CA TYR A 31 -0.40 1.93 -30.53
C TYR A 31 -1.33 1.57 -31.67
N ILE A 32 -1.26 2.38 -32.72
CA ILE A 32 -1.77 2.01 -34.03
C ILE A 32 -0.59 1.78 -34.96
N TYR A 33 -0.71 0.78 -35.83
CA TYR A 33 0.26 0.54 -36.89
C TYR A 33 -0.21 1.21 -38.17
N GLN A 34 0.55 2.19 -38.65
CA GLN A 34 0.27 2.94 -39.88
C GLN A 34 1.57 3.37 -40.54
N ASN A 35 1.62 3.38 -41.87
CA ASN A 35 2.79 3.81 -42.64
C ASN A 35 4.10 3.11 -42.19
N ASN A 36 4.02 1.81 -41.90
CA ASN A 36 5.14 0.98 -41.44
C ASN A 36 5.78 1.49 -40.13
N ALA A 37 4.99 2.11 -39.26
CA ALA A 37 5.43 2.60 -37.95
C ALA A 37 4.31 2.49 -36.89
N TYR A 38 4.72 2.38 -35.63
CA TYR A 38 3.80 2.41 -34.49
C TYR A 38 3.66 3.82 -33.94
N ALA A 39 2.46 4.40 -34.09
CA ALA A 39 2.11 5.71 -33.55
C ALA A 39 1.34 5.54 -32.23
N PRO A 40 1.77 6.22 -31.14
CA PRO A 40 1.09 6.11 -29.85
C PRO A 40 -0.23 6.90 -29.84
N TYR A 41 -1.19 6.40 -29.09
CA TYR A 41 -2.33 7.15 -28.63
C TYR A 41 -2.55 6.93 -27.14
N VAL A 42 -3.08 7.95 -26.47
CA VAL A 42 -3.39 7.90 -25.04
C VAL A 42 -4.88 7.69 -24.89
N GLU A 43 -5.25 6.61 -24.22
CA GLU A 43 -6.60 6.36 -23.74
C GLU A 43 -6.69 6.89 -22.30
N VAL A 44 -7.55 7.88 -22.08
CA VAL A 44 -7.80 8.53 -20.79
C VAL A 44 -9.19 8.17 -20.37
N TYR A 45 -9.35 7.64 -19.16
CA TYR A 45 -10.63 7.18 -18.66
C TYR A 45 -10.77 7.48 -17.19
N TRP A 46 -12.00 7.70 -16.75
CA TRP A 46 -12.27 8.04 -15.36
C TRP A 46 -13.65 7.58 -14.94
N GLN A 47 -13.81 7.45 -13.63
CA GLN A 47 -15.06 7.13 -12.98
C GLN A 47 -15.39 8.26 -12.00
N ILE A 48 -16.65 8.68 -11.97
CA ILE A 48 -17.18 9.67 -11.02
C ILE A 48 -18.04 8.94 -9.99
N ASP A 49 -17.88 9.27 -8.70
CA ASP A 49 -18.81 8.85 -7.67
C ASP A 49 -20.12 9.65 -7.80
N ALA A 50 -21.16 8.93 -8.20
CA ALA A 50 -22.50 9.46 -8.39
C ALA A 50 -23.10 10.12 -7.12
N ASN A 51 -22.62 9.80 -5.92
CA ASN A 51 -23.05 10.43 -4.66
C ASN A 51 -22.56 11.88 -4.52
N THR A 52 -21.51 12.26 -5.25
CA THR A 52 -20.91 13.60 -5.18
C THR A 52 -21.52 14.59 -6.16
N LEU A 53 -22.50 14.15 -6.95
CA LEU A 53 -23.16 14.97 -7.96
C LEU A 53 -24.50 15.54 -7.49
N ASN A 54 -24.83 16.72 -7.98
CA ASN A 54 -26.12 17.35 -7.83
C ASN A 54 -27.04 16.97 -9.01
N TYR A 55 -28.18 16.35 -8.68
CA TYR A 55 -29.17 15.91 -9.66
C TYR A 55 -30.26 16.95 -9.83
N LYS A 56 -30.65 17.19 -11.09
CA LYS A 56 -31.82 17.98 -11.44
C LYS A 56 -32.96 17.04 -11.85
N THR A 57 -34.18 17.42 -11.50
CA THR A 57 -35.39 16.76 -12.00
C THR A 57 -35.67 17.23 -13.43
N ILE A 58 -35.77 16.33 -14.41
CA ILE A 58 -36.05 16.68 -15.81
C ILE A 58 -37.56 16.74 -16.08
N ASP A 59 -38.31 15.80 -15.51
CA ASP A 59 -39.78 15.75 -15.51
C ASP A 59 -40.31 15.54 -14.09
N SER A 60 -41.59 15.22 -13.89
CA SER A 60 -42.15 15.07 -12.54
C SER A 60 -41.53 13.95 -11.70
N ASN A 61 -40.78 13.01 -12.28
CA ASN A 61 -40.30 11.81 -11.58
C ASN A 61 -38.86 11.35 -11.90
N THR A 62 -38.12 12.00 -12.81
CA THR A 62 -36.77 11.54 -13.20
C THR A 62 -35.65 12.51 -12.81
N TYR A 63 -34.54 11.94 -12.33
CA TYR A 63 -33.34 12.62 -11.90
C TYR A 63 -32.19 12.40 -12.89
N GLN A 64 -31.44 13.47 -13.18
CA GLN A 64 -30.23 13.42 -14.00
C GLN A 64 -29.20 14.44 -13.48
N ALA A 65 -27.94 14.01 -13.38
CA ALA A 65 -26.80 14.90 -13.20
C ALA A 65 -26.17 15.27 -14.54
N SER A 66 -25.53 16.43 -14.59
CA SER A 66 -24.74 16.89 -15.73
C SER A 66 -23.39 17.42 -15.25
N VAL A 67 -22.30 17.00 -15.91
CA VAL A 67 -20.93 17.36 -15.54
C VAL A 67 -20.25 17.98 -16.76
N LYS A 68 -19.80 19.23 -16.63
CA LYS A 68 -18.95 19.85 -17.66
C LYS A 68 -17.55 19.32 -17.48
N THR A 69 -16.98 18.76 -18.53
CA THR A 69 -15.62 18.20 -18.52
C THR A 69 -14.75 18.98 -19.47
N TYR A 70 -13.57 19.38 -19.00
CA TYR A 70 -12.53 20.06 -19.78
C TYR A 70 -11.26 19.22 -19.74
N ILE A 71 -10.67 18.98 -20.91
CA ILE A 71 -9.41 18.26 -21.05
C ILE A 71 -8.42 19.18 -21.75
N THR A 72 -7.27 19.40 -21.15
CA THR A 72 -6.19 20.20 -21.71
C THR A 72 -4.91 19.37 -21.74
N ILE A 73 -4.28 19.28 -22.91
CA ILE A 73 -3.03 18.57 -23.11
C ILE A 73 -1.98 19.57 -23.59
N THR A 74 -0.85 19.63 -22.89
CA THR A 74 0.30 20.46 -23.27
C THR A 74 1.57 19.64 -23.41
N ASP A 75 2.52 20.14 -24.20
CA ASP A 75 3.87 19.58 -24.25
C ASP A 75 4.69 19.95 -22.99
N SER A 76 5.94 19.49 -22.93
CA SER A 76 6.87 19.80 -21.84
C SER A 76 7.29 21.27 -21.75
N ALA A 77 7.09 22.07 -22.80
CA ALA A 77 7.35 23.50 -22.81
C ALA A 77 6.10 24.32 -22.42
N GLY A 78 4.96 23.67 -22.19
CA GLY A 78 3.69 24.30 -21.85
C GLY A 78 2.88 24.75 -23.07
N ASN A 79 3.30 24.39 -24.29
CA ASN A 79 2.52 24.71 -25.49
C ASN A 79 1.28 23.82 -25.55
N LEU A 80 0.14 24.42 -25.92
CA LEU A 80 -1.12 23.71 -26.07
C LEU A 80 -1.06 22.73 -27.25
N ILE A 81 -1.31 21.45 -26.98
CA ILE A 81 -1.44 20.40 -28.01
C ILE A 81 -2.92 20.17 -28.35
N LYS A 82 -3.75 20.02 -27.31
CA LYS A 82 -5.17 19.68 -27.49
C LYS A 82 -6.00 20.27 -26.35
N LYS A 83 -7.21 20.71 -26.69
CA LYS A 83 -8.23 21.14 -25.74
C LYS A 83 -9.58 20.61 -26.17
N ASP A 84 -10.28 19.94 -25.26
CA ASP A 84 -11.65 19.49 -25.45
C ASP A 84 -12.53 19.96 -24.29
N ALA A 85 -13.81 20.17 -24.58
CA ALA A 85 -14.82 20.53 -23.60
C ALA A 85 -16.17 19.95 -24.01
N TYR A 86 -16.88 19.32 -23.07
CA TYR A 86 -18.21 18.76 -23.31
C TYR A 86 -19.00 18.64 -22.00
N ILE A 87 -20.28 18.29 -22.13
CA ILE A 87 -21.17 18.03 -20.99
C ILE A 87 -21.55 16.55 -21.01
N LEU A 88 -21.14 15.84 -19.97
CA LEU A 88 -21.64 14.50 -19.68
C LEU A 88 -23.03 14.62 -19.07
N GLN A 89 -23.98 13.82 -19.55
CA GLN A 89 -25.29 13.67 -18.94
C GLN A 89 -25.50 12.23 -18.51
N THR A 90 -25.81 12.02 -17.23
CA THR A 90 -26.16 10.68 -16.73
C THR A 90 -27.48 10.19 -17.34
N PRO A 91 -27.70 8.87 -17.48
CA PRO A 91 -29.02 8.34 -17.78
C PRO A 91 -30.08 8.85 -16.78
N PRO A 92 -31.27 9.29 -17.25
CA PRO A 92 -32.37 9.68 -16.37
C PRO A 92 -32.88 8.48 -15.55
N VAL A 93 -33.11 8.67 -14.25
CA VAL A 93 -33.58 7.60 -13.36
C VAL A 93 -34.71 8.05 -12.44
N VAL A 94 -35.61 7.13 -12.10
CA VAL A 94 -36.87 7.43 -11.40
C VAL A 94 -36.76 7.68 -9.89
N SER A 95 -35.55 7.66 -9.32
CA SER A 95 -35.37 7.82 -7.86
C SER A 95 -33.93 8.22 -7.51
N MET A 96 -33.75 8.99 -6.44
CA MET A 96 -32.42 9.35 -5.92
C MET A 96 -31.52 8.16 -5.58
N PRO A 97 -31.98 7.06 -4.93
CA PRO A 97 -31.12 5.91 -4.68
C PRO A 97 -30.58 5.26 -5.97
N ARG A 98 -31.40 5.22 -7.03
CA ARG A 98 -30.92 4.78 -8.36
C ARG A 98 -29.90 5.76 -8.92
N ALA A 99 -30.14 7.07 -8.76
CA ALA A 99 -29.27 8.13 -9.25
C ALA A 99 -27.87 8.03 -8.65
N THR A 100 -27.78 7.89 -7.33
CA THR A 100 -26.51 7.81 -6.61
C THR A 100 -25.84 6.44 -6.68
N SER A 101 -26.51 5.42 -7.24
CA SER A 101 -25.94 4.10 -7.51
C SER A 101 -25.39 3.93 -8.94
N GLN A 102 -25.55 4.94 -9.79
CA GLN A 102 -25.09 4.87 -11.19
C GLN A 102 -23.58 4.72 -11.27
N ARG A 103 -23.12 3.89 -12.21
CA ARG A 103 -21.70 3.83 -12.59
C ARG A 103 -21.46 4.82 -13.71
N ILE A 104 -20.79 5.92 -13.38
CA ILE A 104 -20.50 6.99 -14.32
C ILE A 104 -19.05 6.82 -14.76
N ILE A 105 -18.83 6.30 -15.97
CA ILE A 105 -17.50 6.05 -16.53
C ILE A 105 -17.45 6.70 -17.91
N GLU A 106 -16.34 7.37 -18.20
CA GLU A 106 -16.05 8.00 -19.50
C GLU A 106 -14.67 7.58 -20.00
N ILE A 107 -14.49 7.65 -21.31
CA ILE A 107 -13.23 7.34 -21.97
C ILE A 107 -13.01 8.22 -23.20
N GLN A 108 -11.80 8.76 -23.34
CA GLN A 108 -11.38 9.61 -24.45
C GLN A 108 -10.03 9.11 -24.98
N ARG A 109 -9.82 9.22 -26.30
CA ARG A 109 -8.59 8.77 -26.97
C ARG A 109 -7.94 9.91 -27.74
N TYR A 110 -6.64 10.10 -27.50
CA TYR A 110 -5.86 11.20 -28.06
C TYR A 110 -4.65 10.67 -28.81
N MET A 111 -4.59 10.94 -30.12
CA MET A 111 -3.36 10.76 -30.89
C MET A 111 -2.34 11.82 -30.46
N LEU A 112 -1.25 11.40 -29.84
CA LEU A 112 -0.21 12.32 -29.37
C LEU A 112 1.12 11.97 -30.03
N GLN A 113 1.89 13.00 -30.40
CA GLN A 113 3.25 12.81 -30.89
C GLN A 113 4.15 12.27 -29.78
N SER A 114 5.30 11.68 -30.16
CA SER A 114 6.31 11.21 -29.20
C SER A 114 6.82 12.37 -28.33
N GLY A 115 6.79 12.22 -27.01
CA GLY A 115 7.21 13.25 -26.07
C GLY A 115 6.59 13.10 -24.69
N LYS A 116 6.99 13.99 -23.78
CA LYS A 116 6.36 14.12 -22.47
C LYS A 116 5.23 15.14 -22.57
N HIS A 117 4.04 14.75 -22.15
CA HIS A 117 2.84 15.59 -22.17
C HIS A 117 2.29 15.75 -20.76
N SER A 118 1.69 16.90 -20.48
CA SER A 118 0.87 17.14 -19.28
C SER A 118 -0.59 17.09 -19.68
N VAL A 119 -1.38 16.24 -19.03
CA VAL A 119 -2.83 16.11 -19.24
C VAL A 119 -3.53 16.63 -17.99
N ALA A 120 -4.36 17.64 -18.16
CA ALA A 120 -5.20 18.21 -17.12
C ALA A 120 -6.67 17.91 -17.44
N ILE A 121 -7.38 17.33 -16.48
CA ILE A 121 -8.83 17.10 -16.52
C ILE A 121 -9.47 17.95 -15.45
N GLN A 122 -10.47 18.73 -15.83
CA GLN A 122 -11.28 19.54 -14.92
C GLN A 122 -12.75 19.18 -15.11
N MET A 123 -13.47 19.05 -14.01
CA MET A 123 -14.91 18.78 -14.01
C MET A 123 -15.62 19.83 -13.16
N GLU A 124 -16.78 20.28 -13.63
CA GLU A 124 -17.67 21.20 -12.93
C GLU A 124 -19.08 20.60 -12.92
N ASP A 125 -19.69 20.50 -11.74
CA ASP A 125 -21.08 20.12 -11.62
C ASP A 125 -21.96 21.23 -12.22
N ALA A 126 -22.82 20.86 -13.18
CA ALA A 126 -23.66 21.83 -13.87
C ALA A 126 -24.68 22.53 -12.96
N GLN A 127 -25.06 21.93 -11.84
CA GLN A 127 -25.99 22.50 -10.86
C GLN A 127 -25.28 23.23 -9.72
N ASN A 128 -24.02 22.90 -9.44
CA ASN A 128 -23.22 23.56 -8.43
C ASN A 128 -21.81 23.88 -8.94
N LYS A 129 -21.59 25.10 -9.43
CA LYS A 129 -20.29 25.51 -9.99
C LYS A 129 -19.12 25.50 -8.99
N THR A 130 -19.41 25.44 -7.68
CA THR A 130 -18.36 25.31 -6.65
C THR A 130 -17.94 23.86 -6.43
N ASN A 131 -18.80 22.91 -6.82
CA ASN A 131 -18.52 21.48 -6.82
C ASN A 131 -17.69 21.13 -8.06
N THR A 132 -16.38 21.05 -7.88
CA THR A 132 -15.41 20.88 -8.97
C THR A 132 -14.40 19.80 -8.65
N PHE A 133 -13.79 19.25 -9.70
CA PHE A 133 -12.65 18.33 -9.62
C PHE A 133 -11.56 18.78 -10.58
N SER A 134 -10.30 18.61 -10.20
CA SER A 134 -9.15 18.89 -11.04
C SER A 134 -8.06 17.87 -10.80
N TYR A 135 -7.58 17.26 -11.87
CA TYR A 135 -6.49 16.29 -11.84
C TYR A 135 -5.52 16.56 -12.97
N THR A 136 -4.22 16.55 -12.66
CA THR A 136 -3.16 16.75 -13.66
C THR A 136 -2.09 15.67 -13.49
N TYR A 137 -1.70 15.05 -14.60
CA TYR A 137 -0.66 14.03 -14.62
C TYR A 137 0.21 14.17 -15.86
N SER A 138 1.42 13.62 -15.79
CA SER A 138 2.31 13.52 -16.94
C SER A 138 2.14 12.16 -17.63
N VAL A 139 2.10 12.15 -18.95
CA VAL A 139 2.15 10.94 -19.79
C VAL A 139 3.37 11.01 -20.71
N GLN A 140 4.10 9.92 -20.80
CA GLN A 140 5.18 9.76 -21.77
C GLN A 140 4.66 8.95 -22.94
N THR A 141 4.75 9.51 -24.14
CA THR A 141 4.55 8.78 -25.39
C THR A 141 5.89 8.63 -26.10
N ALA A 142 6.10 7.50 -26.75
CA ALA A 142 7.29 7.23 -27.54
C ALA A 142 6.90 6.44 -28.77
N LEU A 143 7.57 6.71 -29.90
CA LEU A 143 7.55 5.76 -31.02
C LEU A 143 8.18 4.46 -30.56
N GLN A 144 7.53 3.34 -30.87
CA GLN A 144 8.07 2.02 -30.53
C GLN A 144 9.12 1.60 -31.54
N THR A 145 10.34 1.41 -31.06
CA THR A 145 11.47 0.89 -31.84
C THR A 145 11.55 -0.62 -31.80
N ASP A 146 10.97 -1.23 -30.75
CA ASP A 146 10.94 -2.68 -30.61
C ASP A 146 10.04 -3.27 -31.69
N LYS A 147 10.56 -4.31 -32.34
CA LYS A 147 9.84 -5.00 -33.41
C LYS A 147 8.80 -5.98 -32.87
N LEU A 148 8.88 -6.34 -31.60
CA LEU A 148 7.93 -7.22 -30.91
C LEU A 148 7.80 -6.75 -29.46
N PHE A 149 6.62 -6.31 -29.04
CA PHE A 149 6.41 -5.79 -27.68
C PHE A 149 4.96 -5.95 -27.24
N TYR A 150 4.75 -5.90 -25.91
CA TYR A 150 3.43 -5.76 -25.32
C TYR A 150 3.18 -4.32 -24.89
N THR A 151 1.95 -3.83 -25.05
CA THR A 151 1.49 -2.65 -24.32
C THR A 151 1.37 -2.96 -22.83
N LEU A 152 1.31 -1.92 -21.99
CA LEU A 152 1.02 -2.11 -20.58
C LEU A 152 -0.40 -2.65 -20.43
N PRO A 153 -0.63 -3.73 -19.65
CA PRO A 153 -1.97 -4.24 -19.42
C PRO A 153 -2.90 -3.19 -18.82
N GLN A 154 -4.17 -3.28 -19.20
CA GLN A 154 -5.29 -2.52 -18.65
C GLN A 154 -6.21 -3.49 -17.94
N LEU A 155 -6.52 -3.23 -16.67
CA LEU A 155 -7.54 -4.00 -15.97
C LEU A 155 -8.92 -3.53 -16.44
N LEU A 156 -9.81 -4.50 -16.63
CA LEU A 156 -11.17 -4.26 -17.10
C LEU A 156 -12.18 -4.65 -16.01
N ASP A 157 -13.21 -3.83 -15.87
CA ASP A 157 -14.42 -4.21 -15.13
C ASP A 157 -15.22 -5.23 -15.95
N THR A 158 -15.47 -4.87 -17.21
CA THR A 158 -16.35 -5.61 -18.11
C THR A 158 -15.73 -5.71 -19.50
N VAL A 159 -15.82 -6.90 -20.09
CA VAL A 159 -15.44 -7.14 -21.49
C VAL A 159 -16.35 -8.16 -22.12
N TYR A 160 -16.84 -7.88 -23.33
CA TYR A 160 -17.61 -8.82 -24.14
C TYR A 160 -17.52 -8.47 -25.63
N LYS A 161 -17.66 -9.49 -26.47
CA LYS A 161 -17.72 -9.31 -27.92
C LYS A 161 -18.98 -8.55 -28.30
N SER A 162 -18.80 -7.52 -29.12
CA SER A 162 -19.90 -6.72 -29.63
C SER A 162 -19.41 -5.90 -30.82
N ASN A 163 -20.31 -5.68 -31.77
CA ASN A 163 -20.06 -4.82 -32.93
C ASN A 163 -20.68 -3.42 -32.76
N VAL A 164 -21.25 -3.14 -31.58
CA VAL A 164 -21.75 -1.80 -31.24
C VAL A 164 -20.57 -0.83 -31.24
N GLN A 165 -20.73 0.26 -32.00
CA GLN A 165 -19.77 1.35 -32.03
C GLN A 165 -20.18 2.36 -30.95
N ASP A 166 -19.48 2.33 -29.83
CA ASP A 166 -19.57 3.35 -28.78
C ASP A 166 -18.17 3.73 -28.29
N MET A 167 -18.07 4.58 -27.26
CA MET A 167 -16.77 5.03 -26.73
C MET A 167 -15.92 3.88 -26.14
N PHE A 168 -16.54 2.80 -25.67
CA PHE A 168 -15.89 1.62 -25.09
C PHE A 168 -15.55 0.55 -26.14
N ALA A 169 -15.97 0.74 -27.39
CA ALA A 169 -15.65 -0.17 -28.49
C ALA A 169 -14.13 -0.16 -28.79
N LYS A 170 -13.52 -1.35 -28.76
CA LYS A 170 -12.10 -1.55 -29.07
C LYS A 170 -11.85 -3.00 -29.51
N ASN A 171 -11.25 -3.15 -30.69
CA ASN A 171 -10.86 -4.45 -31.26
C ASN A 171 -11.98 -5.51 -31.22
N GLY A 172 -13.18 -5.14 -31.67
CA GLY A 172 -14.35 -6.03 -31.76
C GLY A 172 -15.01 -6.38 -30.42
N ASN A 173 -14.69 -5.64 -29.36
CA ASN A 173 -15.25 -5.82 -28.02
C ASN A 173 -15.71 -4.48 -27.45
N ILE A 174 -16.66 -4.53 -26.53
CA ILE A 174 -16.89 -3.46 -25.58
C ILE A 174 -15.99 -3.71 -24.37
N GLN A 175 -15.21 -2.71 -24.00
CA GLN A 175 -14.22 -2.78 -22.93
C GLN A 175 -14.43 -1.63 -21.94
N ILE A 176 -14.91 -1.96 -20.73
CA ILE A 176 -15.08 -0.98 -19.65
C ILE A 176 -13.87 -1.11 -18.70
N PRO A 177 -13.00 -0.08 -18.60
CA PRO A 177 -11.80 -0.15 -17.77
C PRO A 177 -12.09 -0.06 -16.27
N LEU A 178 -11.14 -0.54 -15.47
CA LEU A 178 -11.01 -0.10 -14.08
C LEU A 178 -10.20 1.19 -14.03
N CYS A 179 -10.78 2.22 -13.43
CA CYS A 179 -10.12 3.52 -13.28
C CYS A 179 -9.03 3.53 -12.19
N ALA A 180 -8.90 2.43 -11.45
CA ALA A 180 -7.78 2.16 -10.57
C ALA A 180 -7.25 0.75 -10.82
N ASP A 181 -5.94 0.56 -10.70
CA ASP A 181 -5.32 -0.77 -10.69
C ASP A 181 -5.54 -1.45 -9.33
N PHE A 182 -6.80 -1.53 -8.93
CA PHE A 182 -7.29 -1.98 -7.64
C PHE A 182 -8.46 -2.94 -7.84
N LEU A 183 -8.39 -4.07 -7.16
CA LEU A 183 -9.41 -5.11 -7.19
C LEU A 183 -10.02 -5.22 -5.79
N ASP A 184 -11.28 -4.83 -5.67
CA ASP A 184 -12.08 -4.95 -4.46
C ASP A 184 -12.38 -6.42 -4.08
N GLU A 185 -13.03 -6.59 -2.93
CA GLU A 185 -13.39 -7.88 -2.36
C GLU A 185 -14.44 -8.65 -3.17
N ASP A 186 -15.32 -7.94 -3.89
CA ASP A 186 -16.43 -8.53 -4.64
C ASP A 186 -15.98 -9.14 -5.97
N ARG A 187 -14.79 -8.76 -6.46
CA ARG A 187 -14.23 -9.30 -7.70
C ARG A 187 -13.75 -10.73 -7.53
N LYS A 188 -14.36 -11.64 -8.29
CA LYS A 188 -13.92 -13.05 -8.39
C LYS A 188 -12.85 -13.28 -9.46
N TYR A 189 -12.75 -12.37 -10.41
CA TYR A 189 -11.83 -12.47 -11.54
C TYR A 189 -11.03 -11.18 -11.72
N LEU A 190 -9.75 -11.33 -12.03
CA LEU A 190 -8.96 -10.27 -12.66
C LEU A 190 -9.21 -10.39 -14.16
N THR A 191 -9.86 -9.38 -14.76
CA THR A 191 -10.00 -9.29 -16.22
C THR A 191 -9.00 -8.27 -16.73
N TYR A 192 -8.30 -8.59 -17.81
CA TYR A 192 -7.28 -7.72 -18.38
C TYR A 192 -7.36 -7.64 -19.90
N TYR A 193 -6.77 -6.59 -20.43
CA TYR A 193 -6.52 -6.37 -21.85
C TYR A 193 -5.11 -5.84 -22.06
N ALA A 194 -4.45 -6.27 -23.13
CA ALA A 194 -3.17 -5.78 -23.63
C ALA A 194 -3.15 -5.97 -25.15
N GLU A 195 -2.14 -5.40 -25.81
CA GLU A 195 -1.90 -5.55 -27.24
C GLU A 195 -0.50 -6.12 -27.42
N LEU A 196 -0.39 -7.22 -28.16
CA LEU A 196 0.88 -7.71 -28.69
C LEU A 196 1.10 -7.07 -30.05
N ALA A 197 2.18 -6.31 -30.21
CA ALA A 197 2.53 -5.68 -31.46
C ALA A 197 3.75 -6.39 -32.07
N ALA A 198 3.64 -6.85 -33.32
CA ALA A 198 4.74 -7.41 -34.08
C ALA A 198 4.90 -6.72 -35.42
N HIS A 199 6.00 -5.98 -35.58
CA HIS A 199 6.37 -5.36 -36.83
C HIS A 199 6.60 -6.46 -37.89
N PRO A 200 6.20 -6.28 -39.17
CA PRO A 200 6.46 -7.28 -40.22
C PRO A 200 7.93 -7.74 -40.32
N SER A 201 8.86 -6.82 -40.07
CA SER A 201 10.32 -7.10 -40.04
C SER A 201 10.82 -7.81 -38.76
N ALA A 202 9.94 -8.16 -37.82
CA ALA A 202 10.25 -8.98 -36.65
C ALA A 202 10.42 -10.46 -37.02
N GLY A 203 9.86 -10.88 -38.16
CA GLY A 203 9.96 -12.27 -38.62
C GLY A 203 9.01 -13.25 -37.93
N TYR A 204 8.08 -12.77 -37.10
CA TYR A 204 7.11 -13.61 -36.36
C TYR A 204 5.77 -13.79 -37.07
N LYS A 205 5.62 -13.29 -38.30
CA LYS A 205 4.37 -13.44 -39.07
C LYS A 205 4.02 -14.92 -39.21
N HIS A 206 2.80 -15.30 -38.83
CA HIS A 206 2.32 -16.70 -38.81
C HIS A 206 3.14 -17.66 -37.92
N THR A 207 3.95 -17.15 -37.01
CA THR A 207 4.67 -17.97 -36.03
C THR A 207 3.83 -18.10 -34.77
N LYS A 208 3.56 -19.34 -34.36
CA LYS A 208 2.88 -19.61 -33.08
C LYS A 208 3.87 -19.45 -31.94
N LEU A 209 3.65 -18.43 -31.13
CA LEU A 209 4.43 -18.14 -29.94
C LEU A 209 3.68 -18.61 -28.68
N LYS A 210 4.43 -18.89 -27.62
CA LYS A 210 3.85 -19.32 -26.34
C LYS A 210 3.70 -18.10 -25.44
N GLN A 211 2.46 -17.75 -25.13
CA GLN A 211 2.10 -16.70 -24.20
C GLN A 211 1.79 -17.27 -22.83
N GLN A 212 2.37 -16.68 -21.78
CA GLN A 212 2.06 -16.96 -20.39
C GLN A 212 1.55 -15.70 -19.71
N VAL A 213 0.45 -15.83 -18.97
CA VAL A 213 -0.10 -14.75 -18.15
C VAL A 213 -0.20 -15.25 -16.73
N TYR A 214 0.39 -14.53 -15.77
CA TYR A 214 0.40 -14.99 -14.38
C TYR A 214 0.53 -13.85 -13.37
N ILE A 215 0.18 -14.16 -12.12
CA ILE A 215 0.30 -13.23 -10.99
C ILE A 215 1.54 -13.59 -10.15
N SER A 216 2.27 -12.56 -9.73
CA SER A 216 3.47 -12.65 -8.87
C SER A 216 3.51 -11.53 -7.82
N LYS A 217 4.43 -11.59 -6.85
CA LYS A 217 4.66 -10.53 -5.85
C LYS A 217 5.61 -9.43 -6.35
N LYS A 218 6.49 -9.75 -7.30
CA LYS A 218 7.39 -8.82 -8.00
C LYS A 218 7.35 -9.05 -9.51
N PRO A 219 7.69 -8.07 -10.34
CA PRO A 219 7.70 -8.23 -11.79
C PRO A 219 8.53 -9.44 -12.22
N LEU A 220 7.94 -10.28 -13.07
CA LEU A 220 8.57 -11.46 -13.68
C LEU A 220 9.12 -12.53 -12.71
N GLU A 221 8.73 -12.50 -11.43
CA GLU A 221 9.08 -13.52 -10.45
C GLU A 221 8.18 -14.77 -10.60
N GLY A 222 8.39 -15.78 -9.76
CA GLY A 222 7.58 -16.99 -9.73
C GLY A 222 6.08 -16.73 -9.49
N VAL A 223 5.28 -17.59 -10.10
CA VAL A 223 3.82 -17.58 -9.99
C VAL A 223 3.38 -17.79 -8.54
N VAL A 224 2.40 -17.02 -8.10
CA VAL A 224 1.76 -17.20 -6.79
C VAL A 224 0.35 -17.75 -6.93
N TYR A 225 -0.08 -18.56 -5.96
CA TYR A 225 -1.44 -19.11 -5.89
C TYR A 225 -1.91 -19.86 -7.15
N LYS A 226 -0.96 -20.39 -7.94
CA LYS A 226 -1.20 -21.05 -9.25
C LYS A 226 -2.02 -20.19 -10.23
N LEU A 227 -2.00 -18.87 -10.06
CA LEU A 227 -2.74 -17.94 -10.91
C LEU A 227 -1.95 -17.70 -12.18
N GLN A 228 -2.04 -18.66 -13.10
CA GLN A 228 -1.39 -18.63 -14.40
C GLN A 228 -2.29 -19.21 -15.50
N LYS A 229 -2.12 -18.72 -16.72
CA LYS A 229 -2.64 -19.29 -17.95
C LYS A 229 -1.50 -19.34 -18.97
N THR A 230 -1.45 -20.40 -19.77
CA THR A 230 -0.59 -20.48 -20.95
C THR A 230 -1.47 -20.68 -22.17
N ASP A 231 -1.13 -20.01 -23.26
CA ASP A 231 -1.83 -20.12 -24.54
C ASP A 231 -0.83 -19.99 -25.70
N SER A 232 -1.27 -20.36 -26.90
CA SER A 232 -0.54 -20.04 -28.13
C SER A 232 -1.13 -18.78 -28.76
N ILE A 233 -0.28 -17.91 -29.28
CA ILE A 233 -0.70 -16.67 -29.93
C ILE A 233 0.06 -16.48 -31.24
N ASP A 234 -0.67 -16.04 -32.26
CA ASP A 234 -0.09 -15.58 -33.52
C ASP A 234 0.17 -14.08 -33.42
N ALA A 235 1.42 -13.69 -33.67
CA ALA A 235 1.82 -12.29 -33.64
C ALA A 235 1.54 -11.63 -35.00
N ASP A 236 0.79 -10.53 -34.96
CA ASP A 236 0.48 -9.68 -36.11
C ASP A 236 0.79 -8.21 -35.77
N GLU A 237 0.47 -7.28 -36.67
CA GLU A 237 0.72 -5.84 -36.49
C GLU A 237 0.22 -5.35 -35.12
N ILE A 238 -1.02 -5.70 -34.75
CA ILE A 238 -1.60 -5.57 -33.41
C ILE A 238 -2.51 -6.78 -33.15
N THR A 239 -2.12 -7.67 -32.24
CA THR A 239 -2.94 -8.79 -31.76
C THR A 239 -3.53 -8.46 -30.39
N PRO A 240 -4.87 -8.39 -30.24
CA PRO A 240 -5.52 -8.18 -28.94
C PRO A 240 -5.31 -9.37 -28.00
N VAL A 241 -4.89 -9.07 -26.78
CA VAL A 241 -4.67 -10.06 -25.71
C VAL A 241 -5.55 -9.73 -24.53
N TYR A 242 -6.52 -10.60 -24.24
CA TYR A 242 -7.40 -10.43 -23.09
C TYR A 242 -7.68 -11.76 -22.42
N GLY A 243 -8.05 -11.72 -21.15
CA GLY A 243 -8.33 -12.92 -20.39
C GLY A 243 -8.83 -12.64 -19.00
N LYS A 244 -9.07 -13.73 -18.27
CA LYS A 244 -9.53 -13.73 -16.89
C LYS A 244 -8.68 -14.68 -16.06
N LEU A 245 -8.29 -14.25 -14.87
CA LEU A 245 -7.69 -15.12 -13.84
C LEU A 245 -8.63 -15.20 -12.63
N PRO A 246 -8.93 -16.40 -12.08
CA PRO A 246 -9.80 -16.56 -10.93
C PRO A 246 -9.07 -16.17 -9.64
N ILE A 247 -9.26 -14.95 -9.15
CA ILE A 247 -8.51 -14.37 -8.03
C ILE A 247 -9.20 -14.57 -6.67
N GLU A 248 -10.20 -15.43 -6.58
CA GLU A 248 -10.93 -15.68 -5.32
C GLU A 248 -10.01 -16.20 -4.19
N SER A 249 -8.93 -16.92 -4.55
CA SER A 249 -7.91 -17.39 -3.61
C SER A 249 -6.79 -16.37 -3.34
N LEU A 250 -6.72 -15.28 -4.11
CA LEU A 250 -5.67 -14.27 -3.98
C LEU A 250 -5.95 -13.38 -2.75
N PRO A 251 -5.13 -13.43 -1.69
CA PRO A 251 -5.37 -12.62 -0.50
C PRO A 251 -5.08 -11.14 -0.74
N THR A 252 -5.51 -10.30 0.20
CA THR A 252 -5.15 -8.87 0.23
C THR A 252 -3.64 -8.68 0.05
N GLY A 253 -3.26 -7.75 -0.82
CA GLY A 253 -1.86 -7.42 -1.02
C GLY A 253 -1.55 -6.70 -2.32
N ASN A 254 -0.26 -6.54 -2.56
CA ASN A 254 0.32 -5.93 -3.74
C ASN A 254 0.85 -7.03 -4.66
N TYR A 255 0.50 -6.95 -5.94
CA TYR A 255 0.81 -7.98 -6.92
C TYR A 255 1.16 -7.37 -8.28
N TYR A 256 1.68 -8.22 -9.15
CA TYR A 256 1.91 -7.90 -10.55
C TYR A 256 1.17 -8.90 -11.43
N LEU A 257 0.48 -8.39 -12.46
CA LEU A 257 0.02 -9.17 -13.60
C LEU A 257 1.13 -9.14 -14.65
N ASN A 258 1.68 -10.31 -14.96
CA ASN A 258 2.74 -10.47 -15.95
C ASN A 258 2.16 -11.12 -17.20
N ILE A 259 2.48 -10.57 -18.36
CA ILE A 259 2.25 -11.17 -19.67
C ILE A 259 3.62 -11.39 -20.29
N VAL A 260 3.95 -12.64 -20.61
CA VAL A 260 5.26 -13.06 -21.11
C VAL A 260 5.09 -13.86 -22.38
N LEU A 261 5.81 -13.48 -23.43
CA LEU A 261 5.86 -14.17 -24.71
C LEU A 261 7.19 -14.89 -24.84
N THR A 262 7.14 -16.15 -25.21
CA THR A 262 8.32 -16.99 -25.39
C THR A 262 8.36 -17.61 -26.78
N ASP A 263 9.57 -17.64 -27.34
CA ASP A 263 9.94 -18.40 -28.52
C ASP A 263 11.04 -19.40 -28.12
N ASN A 264 10.78 -20.70 -28.29
CA ASN A 264 11.69 -21.76 -27.85
C ASN A 264 12.21 -21.56 -26.41
N ASP A 265 11.29 -21.26 -25.50
CA ASP A 265 11.50 -20.96 -24.06
C ASP A 265 12.36 -19.72 -23.75
N LYS A 266 12.76 -18.92 -24.77
CA LYS A 266 13.38 -17.60 -24.57
C LYS A 266 12.30 -16.53 -24.52
N ILE A 267 12.38 -15.63 -23.53
CA ILE A 267 11.49 -14.47 -23.45
C ILE A 267 11.82 -13.52 -24.61
N VAL A 268 10.83 -13.25 -25.47
CA VAL A 268 10.97 -12.36 -26.63
C VAL A 268 10.18 -11.05 -26.47
N ALA A 269 9.16 -11.05 -25.60
CA ALA A 269 8.46 -9.84 -25.16
C ALA A 269 7.82 -10.09 -23.79
N ASN A 270 7.67 -9.04 -22.98
CA ASN A 270 6.94 -9.13 -21.72
C ASN A 270 6.37 -7.77 -21.30
N SER A 271 5.41 -7.78 -20.39
CA SER A 271 4.88 -6.59 -19.74
C SER A 271 4.35 -6.94 -18.35
N SER A 272 4.51 -6.04 -17.39
CA SER A 272 4.14 -6.25 -15.98
C SER A 272 3.35 -5.06 -15.46
N LEU A 273 2.11 -5.30 -15.05
CA LEU A 273 1.23 -4.30 -14.44
C LEU A 273 1.15 -4.52 -12.93
N PHE A 274 1.47 -3.50 -12.13
CA PHE A 274 1.20 -3.50 -10.69
C PHE A 274 -0.30 -3.36 -10.42
N PHE A 275 -0.85 -4.11 -9.47
CA PHE A 275 -2.19 -3.92 -8.97
C PHE A 275 -2.30 -4.25 -7.47
N GLN A 276 -3.32 -3.68 -6.84
CA GLN A 276 -3.68 -3.94 -5.45
C GLN A 276 -4.92 -4.81 -5.38
N ARG A 277 -4.96 -5.72 -4.40
CA ARG A 277 -6.12 -6.57 -4.12
C ARG A 277 -6.56 -6.39 -2.69
N ILE A 278 -7.88 -6.30 -2.46
CA ILE A 278 -8.50 -6.56 -1.17
C ILE A 278 -9.28 -7.88 -1.27
N ASN A 279 -8.98 -8.82 -0.39
CA ASN A 279 -9.72 -10.06 -0.22
C ASN A 279 -9.59 -10.50 1.23
N SER A 280 -10.59 -10.19 2.07
CA SER A 280 -10.51 -10.51 3.49
C SER A 280 -10.81 -11.99 3.78
N LYS A 281 -11.39 -12.70 2.80
CA LYS A 281 -11.77 -14.12 2.90
C LYS A 281 -11.32 -14.89 1.65
N PRO A 282 -10.00 -15.01 1.39
CA PRO A 282 -9.52 -15.76 0.25
C PRO A 282 -10.02 -17.20 0.34
N LYS A 283 -10.57 -17.71 -0.77
CA LYS A 283 -10.94 -19.11 -0.85
C LYS A 283 -9.69 -19.96 -0.65
N VAL A 284 -9.72 -20.82 0.37
CA VAL A 284 -8.66 -21.80 0.60
C VAL A 284 -8.76 -22.82 -0.53
N ASP A 285 -7.79 -22.79 -1.44
CA ASP A 285 -7.61 -23.87 -2.39
C ASP A 285 -7.00 -25.06 -1.63
N THR A 286 -7.86 -26.00 -1.22
CA THR A 286 -7.46 -27.24 -0.51
C THR A 286 -6.60 -28.16 -1.38
N SER A 287 -6.35 -27.83 -2.64
CA SER A 287 -5.55 -28.66 -3.53
C SER A 287 -4.03 -28.56 -3.35
N ASN A 288 -3.48 -27.60 -2.58
CA ASN A 288 -2.06 -27.62 -2.16
C ASN A 288 -1.76 -26.57 -1.08
N LEU A 289 -1.64 -27.02 0.17
CA LEU A 289 -0.92 -26.30 1.24
C LEU A 289 0.57 -26.27 0.89
N ILE A 290 1.01 -25.27 0.11
CA ILE A 290 2.40 -24.81 0.23
C ILE A 290 2.42 -23.78 1.34
N ALA A 291 3.06 -24.16 2.44
CA ALA A 291 3.21 -23.41 3.66
C ALA A 291 4.07 -22.16 3.44
N SER A 292 3.46 -21.01 3.11
CA SER A 292 4.06 -19.68 3.31
C SER A 292 3.13 -18.53 2.88
N ASP A 293 2.01 -18.25 3.57
CA ASP A 293 1.46 -16.86 3.61
C ASP A 293 0.27 -16.67 4.57
N SER A 294 0.08 -17.54 5.55
CA SER A 294 -0.99 -17.39 6.54
C SER A 294 -0.59 -16.34 7.57
N LEU A 295 -0.80 -15.03 7.34
CA LEU A 295 -0.90 -14.03 8.42
C LEU A 295 -1.36 -12.61 8.01
N THR A 296 -1.62 -12.30 6.73
CA THR A 296 -2.19 -10.99 6.31
C THR A 296 -3.70 -10.98 6.10
N SER A 297 -4.38 -12.12 6.31
CA SER A 297 -5.78 -12.36 5.90
C SER A 297 -6.85 -11.86 6.88
N GLN A 298 -6.58 -10.84 7.70
CA GLN A 298 -7.57 -10.33 8.67
C GLN A 298 -7.45 -8.81 8.86
N MET A 299 -7.80 -8.04 7.84
CA MET A 299 -8.02 -6.60 7.98
C MET A 299 -9.38 -6.28 7.38
N GLN A 300 -10.40 -6.22 8.25
CA GLN A 300 -11.73 -5.72 7.90
C GLN A 300 -11.61 -4.20 7.65
N VAL A 301 -12.00 -3.75 6.46
CA VAL A 301 -12.06 -2.33 6.11
C VAL A 301 -13.29 -1.74 6.81
N PHE A 302 -13.06 -0.96 7.86
CA PHE A 302 -14.05 -0.20 8.62
C PHE A 302 -13.71 1.30 8.46
N ASP A 303 -14.70 2.19 8.49
CA ASP A 303 -14.48 3.63 8.40
C ASP A 303 -13.54 4.12 9.52
N LEU A 304 -12.29 4.38 9.15
CA LEU A 304 -11.23 4.79 10.07
C LEU A 304 -11.46 6.18 10.64
N SER A 305 -12.28 7.04 10.00
CA SER A 305 -12.51 8.42 10.44
C SER A 305 -13.11 8.47 11.86
N SER A 306 -13.96 7.50 12.18
CA SER A 306 -14.63 7.32 13.47
C SER A 306 -13.78 6.62 14.55
N THR A 307 -12.58 6.15 14.21
CA THR A 307 -11.75 5.33 15.10
C THR A 307 -10.69 6.14 15.86
N PHE A 308 -10.03 5.53 16.84
CA PHE A 308 -8.99 6.20 17.61
C PHE A 308 -7.74 6.56 16.78
N VAL A 309 -7.56 5.95 15.60
CA VAL A 309 -6.38 6.19 14.75
C VAL A 309 -6.51 7.43 13.87
N SER A 310 -7.71 7.98 13.65
CA SER A 310 -7.94 9.11 12.73
C SER A 310 -7.19 10.39 13.15
N LYS A 311 -7.07 10.63 14.46
CA LYS A 311 -6.45 11.84 15.02
C LYS A 311 -4.93 11.97 14.83
N TYR A 312 -4.24 10.91 14.40
CA TYR A 312 -2.79 10.90 14.32
C TYR A 312 -2.27 11.44 12.98
N SER A 313 -1.21 12.24 13.01
CA SER A 313 -0.47 12.63 11.81
C SER A 313 0.43 11.49 11.32
N MET A 314 0.91 11.55 10.07
CA MET A 314 1.85 10.57 9.52
C MET A 314 3.10 10.37 10.40
N ALA A 315 3.66 11.44 10.97
CA ALA A 315 4.81 11.34 11.88
C ALA A 315 4.46 10.57 13.16
N GLN A 316 3.26 10.81 13.72
CA GLN A 316 2.76 10.09 14.88
C GLN A 316 2.47 8.63 14.54
N LEU A 317 1.90 8.34 13.36
CA LEU A 317 1.65 6.97 12.91
C LEU A 317 2.95 6.17 12.79
N LYS A 318 4.01 6.74 12.22
CA LYS A 318 5.35 6.12 12.19
C LYS A 318 5.90 5.86 13.59
N ALA A 319 5.72 6.81 14.51
CA ALA A 319 6.12 6.62 15.91
C ALA A 319 5.33 5.47 16.56
N ILE A 320 4.02 5.38 16.31
CA ILE A 320 3.17 4.28 16.79
C ILE A 320 3.66 2.94 16.24
N LEU A 321 3.99 2.85 14.94
CA LEU A 321 4.54 1.62 14.35
C LEU A 321 5.83 1.17 15.06
N LYS A 322 6.74 2.10 15.37
CA LYS A 322 7.94 1.78 16.15
C LYS A 322 7.60 1.33 17.58
N MET A 323 6.63 2.00 18.23
CA MET A 323 6.20 1.64 19.59
C MET A 323 5.62 0.24 19.65
N ILE A 324 4.84 -0.21 18.67
CA ILE A 324 4.21 -1.55 18.69
C ILE A 324 5.12 -2.66 18.18
N LYS A 325 6.19 -2.33 17.44
CA LYS A 325 7.13 -3.31 16.86
C LYS A 325 7.64 -4.37 17.88
N PRO A 326 7.98 -4.05 19.14
CA PRO A 326 8.49 -5.04 20.09
C PRO A 326 7.51 -6.15 20.47
N ILE A 327 6.19 -5.91 20.31
CA ILE A 327 5.12 -6.86 20.63
C ILE A 327 4.44 -7.44 19.38
N CYS A 328 5.06 -7.23 18.22
CA CYS A 328 4.65 -7.83 16.95
C CYS A 328 5.09 -9.30 16.87
N ASN A 329 4.31 -10.13 16.18
CA ASN A 329 4.81 -11.40 15.68
C ASN A 329 5.72 -11.21 14.45
N GLU A 330 6.39 -12.27 13.99
CA GLU A 330 7.37 -12.20 12.89
C GLU A 330 6.81 -11.56 11.61
N VAL A 331 5.56 -11.85 11.25
CA VAL A 331 4.93 -11.29 10.04
C VAL A 331 4.52 -9.83 10.23
N GLU A 332 4.02 -9.48 11.42
CA GLU A 332 3.72 -8.10 11.81
C GLU A 332 4.99 -7.25 11.80
N VAL A 333 6.14 -7.78 12.24
CA VAL A 333 7.45 -7.09 12.19
C VAL A 333 7.83 -6.73 10.76
N ILE A 334 7.76 -7.69 9.83
CA ILE A 334 8.04 -7.44 8.40
C ILE A 334 7.10 -6.38 7.84
N THR A 335 5.83 -6.42 8.23
CA THR A 335 4.81 -5.45 7.81
C THR A 335 5.12 -4.05 8.31
N VAL A 336 5.47 -3.92 9.61
CA VAL A 336 5.92 -2.65 10.22
C VAL A 336 7.14 -2.10 9.48
N ASP A 337 8.13 -2.93 9.18
CA ASP A 337 9.35 -2.49 8.49
C ASP A 337 9.07 -1.99 7.07
N ASN A 338 8.15 -2.65 6.35
CA ASN A 338 7.71 -2.18 5.04
C ASN A 338 6.99 -0.83 5.11
N PHE A 339 6.13 -0.62 6.11
CA PHE A 339 5.44 0.67 6.29
C PHE A 339 6.39 1.80 6.71
N LEU A 340 7.42 1.50 7.51
CA LEU A 340 8.43 2.49 7.86
C LEU A 340 9.28 2.89 6.65
N ALA A 341 9.58 1.93 5.75
CA ALA A 341 10.34 2.16 4.53
C ALA A 341 9.53 2.87 3.43
N ARG A 342 8.25 2.50 3.26
CA ARG A 342 7.33 3.03 2.25
C ARG A 342 5.99 3.37 2.89
N PRO A 343 5.87 4.57 3.50
CA PRO A 343 4.69 4.91 4.28
C PRO A 343 3.49 5.24 3.40
N ASP A 344 2.35 4.64 3.74
CA ASP A 344 1.03 4.96 3.20
C ASP A 344 0.08 5.22 4.38
N ASP A 345 -0.53 6.40 4.41
CA ASP A 345 -1.31 6.87 5.57
C ASP A 345 -2.49 5.94 5.88
N THR A 346 -3.23 5.57 4.83
CA THR A 346 -4.41 4.73 4.92
C THR A 346 -4.05 3.34 5.41
N TYR A 347 -3.06 2.68 4.80
CA TYR A 347 -2.67 1.32 5.19
C TYR A 347 -2.06 1.26 6.59
N ILE A 348 -1.28 2.27 6.99
CA ILE A 348 -0.72 2.33 8.35
C ILE A 348 -1.83 2.46 9.39
N ARG A 349 -2.83 3.32 9.16
CA ARG A 349 -3.97 3.45 10.06
C ARG A 349 -4.76 2.15 10.16
N TYR A 350 -5.04 1.51 9.03
CA TYR A 350 -5.70 0.21 9.02
C TYR A 350 -4.90 -0.83 9.80
N PHE A 351 -3.59 -0.88 9.61
CA PHE A 351 -2.73 -1.83 10.31
C PHE A 351 -2.76 -1.60 11.81
N ILE A 352 -2.56 -0.36 12.28
CA ILE A 352 -2.59 -0.02 13.71
C ILE A 352 -3.96 -0.36 14.32
N TYR A 353 -5.05 0.01 13.64
CA TYR A 353 -6.39 -0.32 14.13
C TYR A 353 -6.60 -1.84 14.26
N ASN A 354 -6.28 -2.60 13.20
CA ASN A 354 -6.47 -4.04 13.19
C ASN A 354 -5.51 -4.78 14.13
N PHE A 355 -4.30 -4.24 14.34
CA PHE A 355 -3.33 -4.75 15.31
C PHE A 355 -3.93 -4.81 16.73
N TRP A 356 -4.64 -3.75 17.13
CA TRP A 356 -5.32 -3.67 18.42
C TRP A 356 -6.66 -4.42 18.42
N LYS A 357 -7.42 -4.40 17.31
CA LYS A 357 -8.67 -5.17 17.17
C LYS A 357 -8.46 -6.68 17.28
N ARG A 358 -7.36 -7.21 16.75
CA ARG A 358 -7.01 -8.63 16.89
C ARG A 358 -6.68 -9.02 18.34
N ARG A 359 -6.13 -8.09 19.12
CA ARG A 359 -5.80 -8.29 20.55
C ARG A 359 -7.02 -8.07 21.45
N SER A 360 -7.92 -7.17 21.06
CA SER A 360 -9.23 -6.95 21.71
C SER A 360 -10.29 -6.59 20.69
N ALA A 361 -11.13 -7.58 20.36
CA ALA A 361 -12.17 -7.44 19.34
C ALA A 361 -13.25 -6.42 19.71
N LEU A 362 -13.59 -6.34 21.01
CA LEU A 362 -14.66 -5.47 21.51
C LEU A 362 -14.18 -4.07 21.86
N LYS A 363 -12.93 -3.92 22.32
CA LYS A 363 -12.41 -2.68 22.92
C LYS A 363 -10.98 -2.33 22.44
N PRO A 364 -10.74 -2.20 21.12
CA PRO A 364 -9.41 -1.93 20.57
C PRO A 364 -8.81 -0.59 21.03
N LYS A 365 -9.66 0.45 21.18
CA LYS A 365 -9.25 1.76 21.68
C LYS A 365 -8.75 1.69 23.13
N GLU A 366 -9.44 0.93 23.98
CA GLU A 366 -9.07 0.80 25.40
C GLU A 366 -7.71 0.11 25.55
N GLU A 367 -7.45 -0.94 24.76
CA GLU A 367 -6.15 -1.62 24.76
C GLU A 367 -5.01 -0.73 24.25
N TRP A 368 -5.27 0.03 23.18
CA TRP A 368 -4.32 1.04 22.73
C TRP A 368 -4.04 2.07 23.83
N GLU A 369 -5.06 2.57 24.52
CA GLU A 369 -4.91 3.55 25.60
C GLU A 369 -4.11 2.98 26.77
N LYS A 370 -4.37 1.74 27.20
CA LYS A 370 -3.54 1.03 28.20
C LYS A 370 -2.09 0.94 27.75
N TYR A 371 -1.85 0.52 26.51
CA TYR A 371 -0.53 0.42 25.95
C TYR A 371 0.21 1.76 25.91
N THR A 372 -0.49 2.86 25.59
CA THR A 372 0.13 4.18 25.62
C THR A 372 0.59 4.59 27.02
N GLN A 373 -0.03 4.09 28.10
CA GLN A 373 0.47 4.33 29.46
C GLN A 373 1.78 3.58 29.72
N LEU A 374 1.88 2.33 29.27
CA LEU A 374 3.15 1.58 29.30
C LEU A 374 4.25 2.33 28.54
N ILE A 375 3.96 2.84 27.33
CA ILE A 375 4.94 3.61 26.54
C ILE A 375 5.36 4.90 27.27
N LYS A 376 4.46 5.59 27.96
CA LYS A 376 4.81 6.78 28.78
C LYS A 376 5.73 6.40 29.95
N GLU A 377 5.45 5.30 30.63
CA GLU A 377 6.29 4.79 31.71
C GLU A 377 7.70 4.45 31.20
N VAL A 378 7.77 3.71 30.09
CA VAL A 378 9.02 3.34 29.40
C VAL A 378 9.81 4.57 28.97
N ASN A 379 9.15 5.58 28.39
CA ASN A 379 9.80 6.84 28.03
C ASN A 379 10.36 7.60 29.24
N LYS A 380 9.65 7.57 30.37
CA LYS A 380 10.10 8.23 31.60
C LYS A 380 11.31 7.52 32.22
N MET A 381 11.33 6.18 32.19
CA MET A 381 12.40 5.40 32.80
C MET A 381 13.66 5.32 31.94
N PHE A 382 13.50 5.18 30.63
CA PHE A 382 14.61 4.83 29.72
C PHE A 382 14.87 5.90 28.66
N GLY A 383 14.16 7.02 28.64
CA GLY A 383 14.47 8.12 27.72
C GLY A 383 15.85 8.73 28.00
N VAL A 384 16.63 8.97 26.95
CA VAL A 384 17.98 9.59 27.03
C VAL A 384 18.06 10.68 25.96
N SER A 385 18.84 11.75 26.19
CA SER A 385 18.98 12.93 25.29
C SER A 385 18.70 12.68 23.80
N GLY A 386 17.50 13.04 23.35
CA GLY A 386 17.06 12.94 21.95
C GLY A 386 16.51 11.58 21.50
N ILE A 387 16.60 10.53 22.33
CA ILE A 387 16.10 9.18 22.06
C ILE A 387 14.95 8.86 23.04
N PRO A 388 13.72 8.67 22.54
CA PRO A 388 12.60 8.20 23.36
C PRO A 388 12.88 6.83 23.97
N GLY A 389 12.42 6.57 25.19
CA GLY A 389 12.64 5.30 25.87
C GLY A 389 12.16 4.08 25.08
N TYR A 390 11.07 4.15 24.31
CA TYR A 390 10.61 3.02 23.49
C TYR A 390 11.56 2.66 22.33
N GLU A 391 12.52 3.53 21.99
CA GLU A 391 13.57 3.24 20.99
C GLU A 391 14.87 2.74 21.64
N THR A 392 14.96 2.74 22.97
CA THR A 392 16.12 2.21 23.71
C THR A 392 16.03 0.71 23.87
N GLU A 393 17.19 0.04 24.01
CA GLU A 393 17.20 -1.41 24.15
C GLU A 393 16.54 -1.86 25.47
N ARG A 394 16.76 -1.13 26.57
CA ARG A 394 16.05 -1.37 27.84
C ARG A 394 14.54 -1.18 27.69
N GLY A 395 14.12 -0.11 27.01
CA GLY A 395 12.71 0.14 26.77
C GLY A 395 12.05 -0.93 25.88
N ILE A 396 12.72 -1.38 24.82
CA ILE A 396 12.24 -2.46 23.95
C ILE A 396 12.03 -3.75 24.75
N ILE A 397 12.99 -4.13 25.60
CA ILE A 397 12.87 -5.30 26.47
C ILE A 397 11.71 -5.14 27.45
N TYR A 398 11.59 -3.98 28.10
CA TYR A 398 10.51 -3.72 29.07
C TYR A 398 9.12 -3.76 28.40
N ILE A 399 9.01 -3.28 27.16
CA ILE A 399 7.77 -3.39 26.38
C ILE A 399 7.46 -4.85 26.05
N LYS A 400 8.47 -5.64 25.67
CA LYS A 400 8.31 -7.02 25.20
C LYS A 400 7.96 -7.99 26.33
N TYR A 401 8.59 -7.85 27.48
CA TYR A 401 8.47 -8.80 28.61
C TYR A 401 7.77 -8.20 29.83
N GLY A 402 7.50 -6.89 29.84
CA GLY A 402 6.98 -6.19 31.00
C GLY A 402 8.05 -5.90 32.04
N LYS A 403 7.57 -5.52 33.24
CA LYS A 403 8.42 -5.23 34.38
C LYS A 403 9.17 -6.50 34.84
N PRO A 404 10.51 -6.47 34.93
CA PRO A 404 11.28 -7.59 35.48
C PRO A 404 11.00 -7.81 36.97
N ASP A 405 11.18 -9.05 37.42
CA ASP A 405 11.05 -9.44 38.82
C ASP A 405 12.15 -8.81 39.69
N GLU A 406 13.37 -8.70 39.13
CA GLU A 406 14.50 -8.04 39.76
C GLU A 406 15.25 -7.16 38.76
N MET A 407 15.67 -5.96 39.21
CA MET A 407 16.59 -5.08 38.49
C MET A 407 17.76 -4.75 39.39
N VAL A 408 18.97 -5.17 39.00
CA VAL A 408 20.20 -4.94 39.75
C VAL A 408 21.10 -4.01 38.94
N GLY A 409 21.13 -2.74 39.32
CA GLY A 409 22.06 -1.76 38.76
C GLY A 409 23.41 -1.77 39.47
N VAL A 410 24.49 -1.81 38.70
CA VAL A 410 25.87 -1.79 39.21
C VAL A 410 26.64 -0.66 38.51
N SER A 411 26.89 0.42 39.24
CA SER A 411 27.54 1.62 38.70
C SER A 411 29.02 1.74 39.03
N ASN A 412 29.46 1.19 40.16
CA ASN A 412 30.78 1.45 40.76
C ASN A 412 31.59 0.17 41.03
N GLU A 413 31.35 -0.91 40.29
CA GLU A 413 32.18 -2.12 40.40
C GLU A 413 33.56 -1.87 39.77
N GLN A 414 34.62 -2.20 40.51
CA GLN A 414 35.99 -1.91 40.08
C GLN A 414 36.37 -2.77 38.87
N GLY A 415 36.77 -2.10 37.78
CA GLY A 415 37.26 -2.78 36.58
C GLY A 415 36.16 -3.14 35.57
N THR A 416 34.93 -2.67 35.74
CA THR A 416 33.84 -2.80 34.75
C THR A 416 33.38 -1.44 34.23
N GLU A 417 32.67 -1.48 33.11
CA GLU A 417 31.72 -0.41 32.76
C GLU A 417 30.43 -0.56 33.60
N PRO A 418 29.63 0.51 33.81
CA PRO A 418 28.33 0.39 34.48
C PRO A 418 27.40 -0.58 33.75
N TYR A 419 26.69 -1.41 34.51
CA TYR A 419 25.82 -2.45 33.95
C TYR A 419 24.58 -2.69 34.80
N GLU A 420 23.59 -3.35 34.20
CA GLU A 420 22.31 -3.64 34.81
C GLU A 420 21.90 -5.08 34.49
N ILE A 421 21.39 -5.81 35.48
CA ILE A 421 20.91 -7.18 35.31
C ILE A 421 19.43 -7.21 35.58
N TRP A 422 18.66 -7.71 34.62
CA TRP A 422 17.22 -7.91 34.75
C TRP A 422 16.93 -9.40 34.80
N THR A 423 16.10 -9.82 35.76
CA THR A 423 15.65 -11.21 35.88
C THR A 423 14.15 -11.30 35.68
N TYR A 424 13.74 -12.36 34.98
CA TYR A 424 12.34 -12.72 34.73
C TYR A 424 12.14 -14.17 35.15
N ASN A 425 11.28 -14.40 36.14
CA ASN A 425 10.96 -15.73 36.64
C ASN A 425 10.10 -16.52 35.63
N THR A 426 9.24 -15.80 34.90
CA THR A 426 8.33 -16.36 33.89
C THR A 426 8.43 -15.61 32.58
N LEU A 427 8.50 -16.35 31.46
CA LEU A 427 8.60 -15.79 30.12
C LEU A 427 7.64 -16.51 29.14
N PRO A 428 7.12 -15.82 28.11
CA PRO A 428 6.09 -16.38 27.24
C PRO A 428 6.54 -17.53 26.32
N HIS A 429 7.84 -17.61 26.01
CA HIS A 429 8.38 -18.47 24.95
C HIS A 429 9.48 -19.43 25.42
N GLN A 430 9.60 -19.62 26.74
CA GLN A 430 10.52 -20.60 27.34
C GLN A 430 10.01 -21.09 28.70
N ASN A 431 10.29 -22.36 29.00
CA ASN A 431 9.80 -23.04 30.21
C ASN A 431 10.60 -22.68 31.49
N THR A 432 11.67 -21.90 31.35
CA THR A 432 12.54 -21.45 32.44
C THR A 432 12.56 -19.94 32.48
N GLY A 433 12.82 -19.37 33.67
CA GLY A 433 13.15 -17.95 33.79
C GLY A 433 14.36 -17.55 32.94
N GLY A 434 14.58 -16.26 32.79
CA GLY A 434 15.64 -15.71 31.97
C GLY A 434 16.19 -14.39 32.51
N MET A 435 17.37 -14.04 32.05
CA MET A 435 18.15 -12.92 32.53
C MET A 435 18.77 -12.17 31.36
N LEU A 436 18.81 -10.84 31.50
CA LEU A 436 19.44 -9.92 30.57
C LEU A 436 20.51 -9.14 31.30
N LEU A 437 21.69 -9.05 30.70
CA LEU A 437 22.78 -8.18 31.10
C LEU A 437 22.83 -7.02 30.14
N PHE A 438 22.63 -5.81 30.64
CA PHE A 438 22.84 -4.57 29.91
C PHE A 438 24.12 -3.91 30.39
N TYR A 439 24.81 -3.18 29.53
CA TYR A 439 25.98 -2.39 29.88
C TYR A 439 25.95 -1.03 29.18
N ARG A 440 26.64 -0.05 29.76
CA ARG A 440 26.74 1.30 29.20
C ARG A 440 28.15 1.52 28.62
N PRO A 441 28.32 1.46 27.29
CA PRO A 441 29.63 1.70 26.69
C PRO A 441 30.01 3.19 26.77
N GLY A 442 31.06 3.50 27.53
CA GLY A 442 31.65 4.84 27.62
C GLY A 442 30.91 5.82 28.54
N PHE A 443 31.63 6.82 29.05
CA PHE A 443 31.17 7.70 30.13
C PHE A 443 30.23 8.85 29.72
N MET A 444 30.24 9.30 28.45
CA MET A 444 29.74 10.64 28.12
C MET A 444 28.32 10.68 27.51
N THR A 445 27.87 9.66 26.77
CA THR A 445 26.62 9.80 25.96
C THR A 445 25.89 8.50 25.59
N GLY A 446 26.44 7.32 25.86
CA GLY A 446 25.76 6.06 25.51
C GLY A 446 24.61 5.74 26.46
N ASP A 447 23.48 5.26 25.96
CA ASP A 447 22.48 4.55 26.77
C ASP A 447 22.92 3.09 26.96
N PHE A 448 22.28 2.38 27.89
CA PHE A 448 22.54 0.96 28.09
C PHE A 448 22.16 0.14 26.85
N ARG A 449 22.97 -0.88 26.59
CA ARG A 449 22.84 -1.83 25.49
C ARG A 449 22.80 -3.25 26.06
N VAL A 450 22.00 -4.14 25.49
CA VAL A 450 22.01 -5.57 25.78
C VAL A 450 23.39 -6.10 25.44
N LEU A 451 24.09 -6.57 26.47
CA LEU A 451 25.38 -7.21 26.34
C LEU A 451 25.25 -8.72 26.19
N HIS A 452 24.34 -9.34 26.95
CA HIS A 452 24.14 -10.79 26.98
C HIS A 452 22.74 -11.15 27.47
N SER A 453 22.21 -12.26 26.97
CA SER A 453 20.95 -12.84 27.43
C SER A 453 20.99 -14.36 27.37
N ASN A 454 20.28 -15.00 28.29
CA ASN A 454 19.90 -16.41 28.18
C ASN A 454 18.42 -16.60 27.77
N ILE A 455 17.71 -15.51 27.49
CA ILE A 455 16.34 -15.54 26.96
C ILE A 455 16.37 -15.98 25.50
N ARG A 456 15.57 -16.99 25.15
CA ARG A 456 15.47 -17.50 23.78
C ARG A 456 15.04 -16.40 22.81
N GLY A 457 15.81 -16.21 21.74
CA GLY A 457 15.54 -15.21 20.70
C GLY A 457 16.16 -13.83 20.97
N GLU A 458 16.76 -13.62 22.15
CA GLU A 458 17.55 -12.41 22.45
C GLU A 458 19.03 -12.62 22.13
N MET A 459 19.81 -11.53 22.15
CA MET A 459 21.24 -11.56 21.89
C MET A 459 21.98 -12.45 22.90
N ARG A 460 22.55 -13.56 22.42
CA ARG A 460 23.44 -14.42 23.19
C ARG A 460 24.89 -14.14 22.81
N ASN A 461 25.62 -13.48 23.70
CA ASN A 461 27.03 -13.13 23.49
C ASN A 461 27.95 -13.93 24.43
N PRO A 462 28.60 -15.01 24.00
CA PRO A 462 29.52 -15.77 24.85
C PRO A 462 30.73 -14.97 25.35
N GLN A 463 31.09 -13.90 24.64
CA GLN A 463 32.26 -13.06 24.93
C GLN A 463 31.92 -11.84 25.81
N TRP A 464 30.74 -11.82 26.44
CA TRP A 464 30.29 -10.68 27.24
C TRP A 464 31.28 -10.27 28.33
N ARG A 465 32.00 -11.22 28.92
CA ARG A 465 33.05 -10.96 29.93
C ARG A 465 34.18 -10.08 29.39
N GLN A 466 34.59 -10.33 28.14
CA GLN A 466 35.66 -9.56 27.51
C GLN A 466 35.26 -8.11 27.26
N ILE A 467 33.96 -7.85 27.13
CA ILE A 467 33.41 -6.52 26.84
C ILE A 467 33.07 -5.78 28.14
N LEU A 468 32.55 -6.49 29.15
CA LEU A 468 32.17 -5.87 30.43
C LEU A 468 33.39 -5.49 31.27
N TYR A 469 34.37 -6.38 31.36
CA TYR A 469 35.55 -6.20 32.19
C TYR A 469 36.67 -5.54 31.40
N LYS A 470 37.21 -4.43 31.93
CA LYS A 470 38.30 -3.66 31.30
C LYS A 470 39.57 -4.48 31.06
N THR A 471 39.81 -5.51 31.87
CA THR A 471 40.94 -6.44 31.76
C THR A 471 40.57 -7.75 31.05
N GLY A 472 39.34 -7.86 30.53
CA GLY A 472 38.78 -9.06 29.90
C GLY A 472 38.34 -10.16 30.88
N ARG A 473 38.51 -9.97 32.20
CA ARG A 473 38.14 -10.90 33.27
C ARG A 473 37.76 -10.15 34.56
N PRO A 474 36.93 -10.73 35.44
CA PRO A 474 36.59 -10.11 36.72
C PRO A 474 37.84 -9.96 37.62
N ASN A 475 38.02 -8.78 38.22
CA ASN A 475 39.11 -8.53 39.17
C ASN A 475 38.98 -9.39 40.45
N ASN A 476 37.76 -9.77 40.84
CA ASN A 476 37.45 -10.52 42.06
C ASN A 476 36.79 -11.90 41.81
N GLY A 477 37.17 -12.61 40.73
CA GLY A 477 36.70 -13.99 40.47
C GLY A 477 35.18 -14.17 40.58
N ALA A 478 34.74 -15.20 41.32
CA ALA A 478 33.31 -15.55 41.52
C ALA A 478 32.49 -14.53 42.34
N ASN A 479 33.11 -13.47 42.87
CA ASN A 479 32.42 -12.44 43.66
C ASN A 479 31.95 -11.24 42.82
N ALA A 480 32.30 -11.17 41.54
CA ALA A 480 31.78 -10.14 40.64
C ALA A 480 30.27 -10.31 40.45
N ARG A 481 29.50 -9.21 40.50
CA ARG A 481 28.04 -9.30 40.59
C ARG A 481 27.44 -9.95 39.35
N ALA A 482 27.93 -9.67 38.14
CA ALA A 482 27.50 -10.34 36.91
C ALA A 482 27.78 -11.86 36.87
N GLU A 483 28.88 -12.33 37.48
CA GLU A 483 29.23 -13.76 37.51
C GLU A 483 28.28 -14.57 38.41
N GLN A 484 27.65 -13.93 39.41
CA GLN A 484 26.65 -14.56 40.27
C GLN A 484 25.36 -14.91 39.50
N TYR A 485 25.02 -14.12 38.47
CA TYR A 485 23.82 -14.32 37.65
C TYR A 485 24.11 -15.15 36.40
N PHE A 486 25.31 -15.04 35.83
CA PHE A 486 25.70 -15.79 34.63
C PHE A 486 26.91 -16.69 34.89
N PRO A 487 26.80 -17.70 35.77
CA PRO A 487 27.90 -18.62 36.02
C PRO A 487 28.27 -19.31 34.70
N GLY A 488 29.54 -19.23 34.30
CA GLY A 488 30.03 -19.96 33.13
C GLY A 488 29.82 -21.46 33.32
N ASN A 489 29.76 -22.21 32.20
CA ASN A 489 30.00 -23.64 32.30
C ASN A 489 31.39 -23.83 32.92
N LYS A 490 31.45 -24.46 34.09
CA LYS A 490 32.72 -24.90 34.67
C LYS A 490 33.38 -25.93 33.77
#